data_AF-A0A6L3A936-F1
#
_entry.id   AF-A0A6L3A936-F1
#
_cell.length_a   1.000
_cell.length_b   1.000
_cell.length_c   1.000
_cell.angle_alpha   90.00
_cell.angle_beta   90.00
_cell.angle_gamma   90.00
#
_symmetry.space_group_name_H-M   'P 1'
#
loop_
_entity.id
_entity.type
_entity.pdbx_description
1 polymer ?
#
loop_
_entity_poly.entity_id
_entity_poly.type
_entity_poly.pdbx_seq_one_letter_code
_entity_poly.pdbx_strand_id
1 'polypeptide(L)' 'MLTATDRRPWLVTCRRGDGLRLIGFPYAGGGPSLFRGWPSELLQDIELCAVH' A
#
# COMPACT_ATOMS: atom_id res chain seq x y z
N MET A 1 -16.96 -19.32 -9.80
CA MET A 1 -17.18 -18.10 -8.99
C MET A 1 -16.10 -18.07 -7.93
N LEU A 2 -15.03 -17.31 -8.14
CA LEU A 2 -13.91 -17.21 -7.18
C LEU A 2 -14.29 -16.20 -6.10
N THR A 3 -14.84 -16.67 -4.99
CA THR A 3 -14.96 -15.87 -3.76
C THR A 3 -13.59 -15.85 -3.08
N ALA A 4 -12.72 -14.95 -3.51
CA ALA A 4 -11.50 -14.65 -2.77
C ALA A 4 -11.91 -13.89 -1.50
N THR A 5 -11.92 -14.57 -0.35
CA THR A 5 -11.93 -13.89 0.95
C THR A 5 -10.73 -12.93 0.95
N ASP A 6 -10.99 -11.62 1.01
CA ASP A 6 -10.00 -10.54 0.94
C ASP A 6 -9.11 -10.55 2.20
N ARG A 7 -8.28 -11.58 2.33
CA ARG A 7 -7.16 -11.61 3.26
C ARG A 7 -5.95 -11.21 2.45
N ARG A 8 -5.56 -9.94 2.57
CA ARG A 8 -4.29 -9.42 2.05
C ARG A 8 -3.32 -9.24 3.23
N PRO A 9 -2.90 -10.33 3.92
CA PRO A 9 -2.08 -10.20 5.12
C PRO A 9 -0.70 -9.59 4.83
N TRP A 10 -0.26 -9.63 3.57
CA TRP A 10 0.99 -9.05 3.10
C TRP A 10 0.86 -7.61 2.59
N LEU A 11 -0.32 -7.00 2.55
CA LEU A 11 -0.48 -5.60 2.13
C LEU A 11 -0.94 -4.74 3.29
N VAL A 12 -0.14 -3.71 3.59
CA VAL A 12 -0.47 -2.66 4.55
C VAL A 12 -0.88 -1.42 3.77
N THR A 13 -2.13 -0.98 3.92
CA THR A 13 -2.60 0.28 3.34
C THR A 13 -2.02 1.46 4.12
N CYS A 14 -1.04 2.14 3.55
CA CYS A 14 -0.42 3.33 4.12
C CYS A 14 -1.27 4.59 3.87
N ARG A 15 -2.00 4.63 2.75
CA ARG A 15 -2.96 5.70 2.39
C ARG A 15 -4.09 5.14 1.55
N ARG A 16 -5.33 5.53 1.85
CA ARG A 16 -6.53 5.23 1.02
C ARG A 16 -6.62 6.20 -0.17
N GLY A 17 -7.12 5.72 -1.31
CA GLY A 17 -7.42 6.53 -2.49
C GLY A 17 -8.33 5.77 -3.45
N ASP A 18 -9.10 6.47 -4.28
CA ASP A 18 -10.17 5.89 -5.10
C ASP A 18 -9.83 5.78 -6.60
N GLY A 19 -8.53 5.83 -6.95
CA GLY A 19 -8.06 5.76 -8.33
C GLY A 19 -6.95 4.73 -8.53
N LEU A 20 -5.71 5.21 -8.55
CA LEU A 20 -4.53 4.40 -8.85
C LEU A 20 -3.97 3.77 -7.57
N ARG A 21 -3.63 2.48 -7.60
CA ARG A 21 -2.93 1.82 -6.48
C ARG A 21 -1.43 1.72 -6.74
N LEU A 22 -0.64 2.32 -5.86
CA LEU A 22 0.81 2.17 -5.80
C LEU A 22 1.17 1.08 -4.78
N ILE A 23 1.86 0.04 -5.23
CA ILE A 23 2.38 -1.03 -4.37
C ILE A 23 3.88 -0.80 -4.12
N GLY A 24 4.25 -0.48 -2.88
CA GLY A 24 5.62 -0.30 -2.45
C GLY A 24 6.24 -1.61 -1.98
N PHE A 25 7.36 -1.99 -2.59
CA PHE A 25 8.19 -3.11 -2.14
C PHE A 25 9.38 -2.55 -1.37
N PRO A 26 9.47 -2.75 -0.04
CA PRO A 26 10.61 -2.30 0.72
C PRO A 26 11.88 -3.06 0.32
N TYR A 27 13.03 -2.42 0.49
CA TYR A 27 14.32 -3.11 0.36
C TYR A 27 14.52 -4.10 1.53
N ALA A 28 15.53 -4.96 1.43
CA ALA A 28 15.80 -5.99 2.44
C ALA A 28 16.04 -5.40 3.85
N GLY A 29 15.29 -5.88 4.85
CA GLY A 29 15.33 -5.36 6.22
C GLY A 29 14.48 -4.10 6.44
N GLY A 30 13.90 -3.54 5.38
CA GLY A 30 12.91 -2.48 5.44
C GLY A 30 11.49 -3.01 5.62
N GLY A 31 10.60 -2.18 6.16
CA GLY A 31 9.18 -2.50 6.29
C GLY A 31 8.27 -1.38 5.75
N PRO A 32 6.94 -1.55 5.90
CA PRO A 32 5.93 -0.57 5.45
C PRO A 32 6.15 0.86 5.95
N SER A 33 6.83 1.02 7.10
CA SER A 33 7.17 2.31 7.70
C SER A 33 8.02 3.21 6.80
N LEU A 34 8.78 2.65 5.86
CA LEU A 34 9.57 3.41 4.88
C LEU A 34 8.70 4.36 4.03
N PHE A 35 7.44 4.00 3.82
CA PHE A 35 6.51 4.75 2.98
C PHE A 35 5.68 5.77 3.77
N ARG A 36 5.91 5.94 5.08
CA ARG A 36 5.06 6.78 5.95
C ARG A 36 5.07 8.28 5.60
N GLY A 37 6.13 8.78 4.97
CA GLY A 37 6.24 10.18 4.52
C GLY A 37 5.62 10.47 3.15
N TRP A 38 5.36 9.43 2.36
CA TRP A 38 4.88 9.59 0.97
C TRP A 38 3.42 10.06 0.87
N PRO A 39 2.49 9.70 1.79
CA PRO A 39 1.10 10.15 1.72
C PRO A 39 0.92 11.67 1.63
N SER A 40 1.84 12.48 2.18
CA SER A 40 1.76 13.94 2.05
C SER A 40 2.16 14.48 0.68
N GLU A 41 2.94 13.71 -0.09
CA GLU A 41 3.49 14.15 -1.39
C GLU A 41 2.73 13.54 -2.58
N LEU A 42 1.91 12.52 -2.33
CA LEU A 42 1.11 11.84 -3.35
C LEU A 42 -0.19 12.58 -3.66
N LEU A 43 -0.68 12.44 -4.89
CA LEU A 43 -2.00 12.91 -5.31
C LEU A 43 -3.11 12.18 -4.52
N GLN A 44 -4.26 12.85 -4.34
CA GLN A 44 -5.36 12.34 -3.52
C GLN A 44 -5.99 11.04 -4.06
N ASP A 45 -5.92 10.83 -5.38
CA ASP A 45 -6.48 9.65 -6.03
C ASP A 45 -5.55 8.43 -5.98
N ILE A 46 -4.37 8.53 -5.36
CA ILE A 46 -3.40 7.44 -5.25
C ILE A 46 -3.55 6.72 -3.92
N GLU A 47 -3.96 5.45 -3.99
CA GLU A 47 -3.89 4.52 -2.86
C GLU A 47 -2.48 3.96 -2.72
N LEU A 48 -1.87 4.12 -1.55
CA LEU A 48 -0.55 3.58 -1.26
C LEU A 48 -0.67 2.34 -0.38
N CYS A 49 -0.21 1.20 -0.88
CA CYS A 49 -0.05 -0.02 -0.11
C CYS A 49 1.42 -0.44 -0.10
N ALA A 50 1.92 -0.87 1.05
CA ALA A 50 3.26 -1.44 1.16
C ALA A 50 3.17 -2.94 1.44
N VAL A 51 4.13 -3.69 0.91
CA VAL A 51 4.26 -5.12 1.21
C VAL A 51 4.90 -5.29 2.60
N HIS A 52 4.31 -6.16 3.43
CA HIS A 52 4.85 -6.53 4.75
C HIS A 52 5.93 -7.60 4.63
#